data_AF-A0A7R9WPT5-F1
#
_entry.id   AF-A0A7R9WPT5-F1
#
_cell.length_a   1.000
_cell.length_b   1.000
_cell.length_c   1.000
_cell.angle_alpha   90.00
_cell.angle_beta   90.00
_cell.angle_gamma   90.00
#
_symmetry.space_group_name_H-M   'P 1'
#
loop_
_entity.id
_entity.type
_entity.pdbx_description
1 polymer ?
#
loop_
_entity_poly.entity_id
_entity_poly.type
_entity_poly.pdbx_seq_one_letter_code
_entity_poly.pdbx_strand_id
1 'polypeptide(L)'
;AHLWGGTRRFLPHPKHMLELGCGTGLSGIAVVKYCCRRHWEEQWQEGGQPEQREEKQNGGLLRRAILTDNAEDCLELAHKNIQHNLSEEMRHVTVEAHCLQWVTDASTMVPDAVQCAFDTVIATDVIYDCGAVVPLLRSAHGCLQDGGVFVLSHVPRAALPCDEGNVYTT
;
A
#
# COMPACT_ATOMS: atom_id res chain seq x y z
N ALA A 1 -28.17 -10.29 -18.62
CA ALA A 1 -26.89 -9.60 -18.39
C ALA A 1 -27.15 -8.40 -17.49
N HIS A 2 -26.91 -8.54 -16.18
CA HIS A 2 -27.03 -7.44 -15.23
C HIS A 2 -25.83 -6.50 -15.42
N LEU A 3 -26.06 -5.39 -16.10
CA LEU A 3 -25.11 -4.30 -16.21
C LEU A 3 -24.92 -3.65 -14.84
N TRP A 4 -23.66 -3.38 -14.52
CA TRP A 4 -23.14 -2.93 -13.24
C TRP A 4 -23.67 -1.53 -12.88
N GLY A 5 -24.87 -1.45 -12.32
CA GLY A 5 -25.56 -0.22 -11.91
C GLY A 5 -25.20 0.28 -10.51
N GLY A 6 -23.96 0.14 -10.09
CA GLY A 6 -23.49 0.70 -8.83
C GLY A 6 -21.99 0.86 -8.89
N THR A 7 -21.50 2.09 -8.79
CA THR A 7 -20.12 2.42 -8.46
C THR A 7 -19.81 1.83 -7.09
N ARG A 8 -19.55 0.51 -7.06
CA ARG A 8 -19.04 -0.18 -5.88
C ARG A 8 -17.75 0.54 -5.52
N ARG A 9 -17.68 1.05 -4.28
CA ARG A 9 -16.49 1.67 -3.70
C ARG A 9 -15.32 0.72 -3.98
N PHE A 10 -14.44 1.12 -4.90
CA PHE A 10 -13.48 0.19 -5.50
C PHE A 10 -12.34 -0.16 -4.54
N LEU A 11 -12.19 0.61 -3.46
CA LEU A 11 -11.21 0.38 -2.43
C LEU A 11 -11.91 -0.03 -1.12
N PRO A 12 -11.47 -1.10 -0.46
CA PRO A 12 -11.82 -1.32 0.95
C PRO A 12 -11.42 -0.09 1.76
N HIS A 13 -12.01 0.11 2.94
CA HIS A 13 -11.59 1.20 3.83
C HIS A 13 -10.41 0.67 4.64
N PRO A 14 -9.15 0.93 4.22
CA PRO A 14 -8.01 0.32 4.88
C PRO A 14 -7.92 0.85 6.31
N LYS A 15 -7.77 -0.04 7.29
CA LYS A 15 -7.42 0.37 8.66
C LYS A 15 -5.92 0.27 8.83
N HIS A 16 -5.32 -0.81 8.35
CA HIS A 16 -3.87 -1.04 8.34
C HIS A 16 -3.40 -1.36 6.93
N MET A 17 -2.60 -0.45 6.37
CA MET A 17 -2.06 -0.54 5.03
C MET A 17 -0.55 -0.83 5.03
N LEU A 18 -0.10 -1.65 4.11
CA LEU A 18 1.31 -1.82 3.75
C LEU A 18 1.50 -1.50 2.26
N GLU A 19 2.53 -0.75 1.91
CA GLU A 19 3.00 -0.61 0.52
C GLU A 19 4.30 -1.39 0.32
N LEU A 20 4.32 -2.30 -0.65
CA LEU A 20 5.50 -3.04 -1.07
C LEU A 20 6.20 -2.31 -2.23
N GLY A 21 7.51 -2.09 -2.12
CA GLY A 21 8.30 -1.40 -3.15
C GLY A 21 7.88 0.07 -3.31
N CYS A 22 7.85 0.82 -2.21
CA CYS A 22 7.29 2.16 -2.18
C CYS A 22 8.13 3.19 -2.94
N GLY A 23 9.41 2.90 -3.23
CA GLY A 23 10.35 3.86 -3.80
C GLY A 23 10.36 5.14 -2.95
N THR A 24 9.86 6.24 -3.52
CA THR A 24 9.80 7.55 -2.86
C THR A 24 8.60 7.72 -1.91
N GLY A 25 7.72 6.71 -1.79
CA GLY A 25 6.54 6.72 -0.92
C GLY A 25 5.35 7.54 -1.44
N LEU A 26 5.41 8.08 -2.67
CA LEU A 26 4.36 8.97 -3.20
C LEU A 26 2.99 8.30 -3.30
N SER A 27 2.96 7.02 -3.70
CA SER A 27 1.71 6.28 -3.89
C SER A 27 1.02 6.03 -2.55
N GLY A 28 1.75 5.50 -1.54
CA GLY A 28 1.24 5.32 -0.20
C GLY A 28 0.79 6.63 0.45
N ILE A 29 1.56 7.71 0.30
CA ILE A 29 1.17 9.06 0.78
C ILE A 29 -0.14 9.50 0.11
N ALA A 30 -0.31 9.30 -1.20
CA ALA A 30 -1.54 9.65 -1.90
C ALA A 30 -2.75 8.87 -1.36
N VAL A 31 -2.59 7.56 -1.08
CA VAL A 31 -3.63 6.74 -0.47
C VAL A 31 -3.98 7.22 0.94
N VAL A 32 -2.98 7.55 1.76
CA VAL A 32 -3.19 8.13 3.10
C VAL A 32 -4.00 9.42 3.00
N LYS A 33 -3.57 10.37 2.16
CA LYS A 33 -4.27 11.65 1.96
C LYS A 33 -5.72 11.44 1.50
N TYR A 34 -5.95 10.50 0.58
CA TYR A 34 -7.28 10.16 0.11
C TYR A 34 -8.16 9.62 1.24
N CYS A 35 -7.65 8.69 2.06
CA CYS A 35 -8.39 8.10 3.17
C CYS A 35 -8.75 9.15 4.23
N CYS A 36 -7.78 10.01 4.62
CA CYS A 36 -8.00 11.09 5.59
C CYS A 36 -9.05 12.09 5.08
N ARG A 37 -8.94 12.53 3.82
CA ARG A 37 -9.87 13.49 3.23
C ARG A 37 -11.29 12.93 3.15
N ARG A 38 -11.43 11.67 2.73
CA ARG A 38 -12.72 11.00 2.65
C ARG A 38 -13.40 10.93 4.02
N HIS A 39 -12.65 10.56 5.05
CA HIS A 39 -13.17 10.52 6.41
C HIS A 39 -13.69 11.89 6.86
N TRP A 40 -12.93 12.95 6.56
CA TRP A 40 -13.36 14.33 6.83
C TRP A 40 -14.65 14.69 6.08
N GLU A 41 -14.73 14.41 4.78
CA GLU A 41 -15.93 14.71 3.97
C GLU A 41 -17.18 13.96 4.49
N GLU A 42 -17.03 12.69 4.89
CA GLU A 42 -18.11 11.89 5.48
C GLU A 42 -18.59 12.48 6.83
N GLN A 43 -17.68 13.02 7.66
CA GLN A 43 -18.06 13.69 8.92
C GLN A 43 -18.82 15.01 8.70
N TRP A 44 -18.49 15.77 7.64
CA TRP A 44 -19.11 17.06 7.36
C TRP A 44 -20.49 16.95 6.71
N GLN A 45 -20.68 15.99 5.81
CA GLN A 45 -21.95 15.84 5.09
C GLN A 45 -23.11 15.41 5.98
N GLU A 46 -22.84 14.71 7.10
CA GLU A 46 -23.92 14.17 7.92
C GLU A 46 -24.68 15.23 8.72
N GLY A 47 -24.25 16.51 8.79
CA GLY A 47 -24.95 17.58 9.52
C GLY A 47 -25.28 17.24 10.98
N GLY A 48 -24.68 16.17 11.49
CA GLY A 48 -25.13 15.45 12.67
C GLY A 48 -24.65 16.13 13.93
N GLN A 49 -25.55 16.24 14.91
CA GLN A 49 -25.21 16.75 16.22
C GLN A 49 -24.01 15.98 16.81
N PRO A 50 -23.09 16.67 17.54
CA PRO A 50 -21.85 16.08 18.05
C PRO A 50 -22.04 14.75 18.81
N GLU A 51 -23.19 14.57 19.46
CA GLU A 51 -23.51 13.44 20.32
C GLU A 51 -23.75 12.11 19.56
N GLN A 52 -24.04 12.14 18.26
CA GLN A 52 -24.20 10.92 17.44
C GLN A 52 -22.89 10.47 16.78
N ARG A 53 -21.78 11.17 17.03
CA ARG A 53 -20.49 10.91 16.35
C ARG A 53 -19.70 9.74 16.93
N GLU A 54 -19.90 9.35 18.18
CA GLU A 54 -19.04 8.35 18.84
C GLU A 54 -19.29 6.90 18.35
N GLU A 55 -20.53 6.53 18.03
CA GLU A 55 -20.86 5.12 17.69
C GLU A 55 -20.51 4.73 16.24
N LYS A 56 -20.42 5.71 15.31
CA LYS A 56 -20.02 5.45 13.91
C LYS A 56 -18.51 5.42 13.66
N GLN A 57 -17.67 5.74 14.66
CA GLN A 57 -16.21 5.81 14.51
C GLN A 57 -15.51 4.46 14.25
N ASN A 58 -16.22 3.33 14.42
CA ASN A 58 -15.62 2.00 14.22
C ASN A 58 -15.50 1.57 12.75
N GLY A 59 -16.12 2.29 11.82
CA GLY A 59 -16.13 2.00 10.38
C GLY A 59 -14.94 2.59 9.62
N GLY A 60 -13.81 1.89 9.57
CA GLY A 60 -12.88 1.99 8.43
C GLY A 60 -11.94 3.21 8.37
N LEU A 61 -11.64 3.88 9.48
CA LEU A 61 -10.59 4.90 9.48
C LEU A 61 -9.21 4.24 9.35
N LEU A 62 -8.41 4.72 8.39
CA LEU A 62 -6.99 4.37 8.30
C LEU A 62 -6.29 4.80 9.58
N ARG A 63 -5.65 3.84 10.26
CA ARG A 63 -4.91 4.06 11.51
C ARG A 63 -3.42 3.97 11.31
N ARG A 64 -2.98 3.09 10.41
CA ARG A 64 -1.56 2.83 10.18
C ARG A 64 -1.27 2.57 8.71
N ALA A 65 -0.21 3.18 8.21
CA ALA A 65 0.39 2.90 6.90
C ALA A 65 1.90 2.65 7.06
N ILE A 66 2.38 1.51 6.55
CA ILE A 66 3.81 1.22 6.46
C ILE A 66 4.19 1.22 4.98
N LEU A 67 5.16 2.05 4.62
CA LEU A 67 5.74 2.10 3.28
C LEU A 67 7.06 1.33 3.30
N THR A 68 7.24 0.37 2.40
CA THR A 68 8.44 -0.48 2.45
C THR A 68 9.18 -0.55 1.14
N ASP A 69 10.50 -0.58 1.24
CA ASP A 69 11.41 -0.77 0.14
C ASP A 69 12.66 -1.53 0.64
N ASN A 70 13.45 -2.11 -0.27
CA ASN A 70 14.72 -2.72 0.10
C ASN A 70 15.90 -1.77 -0.10
N ALA A 71 15.71 -0.68 -0.86
CA ALA A 71 16.75 0.30 -1.15
C ALA A 71 16.73 1.43 -0.10
N GLU A 72 17.85 1.60 0.61
CA GLU A 72 17.97 2.56 1.72
C GLU A 72 17.83 4.03 1.25
N ASP A 73 18.32 4.34 0.06
CA ASP A 73 18.20 5.66 -0.57
C ASP A 73 16.74 6.01 -0.87
N CYS A 74 15.94 5.03 -1.31
CA CYS A 74 14.50 5.17 -1.50
C CYS A 74 13.80 5.45 -0.16
N LEU A 75 14.16 4.73 0.90
CA LEU A 75 13.58 4.92 2.23
C LEU A 75 13.92 6.29 2.83
N GLU A 76 15.15 6.78 2.66
CA GLU A 76 15.53 8.13 3.09
C GLU A 76 14.62 9.19 2.43
N LEU A 77 14.37 9.05 1.12
CA LEU A 77 13.49 9.94 0.38
C LEU A 77 12.01 9.76 0.80
N ALA A 78 11.56 8.54 1.05
CA ALA A 78 10.23 8.25 1.55
C ALA A 78 9.99 8.92 2.91
N HIS A 79 10.95 8.82 3.85
CA HIS A 79 10.87 9.51 5.15
C HIS A 79 10.74 11.03 4.98
N LYS A 80 11.56 11.63 4.12
CA LYS A 80 11.46 13.06 3.81
C LYS A 80 10.08 13.40 3.23
N ASN A 81 9.59 12.61 2.29
CA ASN A 81 8.29 12.84 1.67
C ASN A 81 7.13 12.70 2.65
N ILE A 82 7.17 11.72 3.56
CA ILE A 82 6.20 11.56 4.66
C ILE A 82 6.16 12.84 5.50
N GLN A 83 7.32 13.30 5.97
CA GLN A 83 7.43 14.49 6.82
C GLN A 83 6.93 15.76 6.11
N HIS A 84 7.21 15.92 4.82
CA HIS A 84 6.81 17.12 4.07
C HIS A 84 5.34 17.11 3.65
N ASN A 85 4.73 15.93 3.46
CA ASN A 85 3.40 15.82 2.86
C ASN A 85 2.27 15.57 3.86
N LEU A 86 2.56 15.06 5.05
CA LEU A 86 1.54 14.77 6.05
C LEU A 86 1.43 15.94 7.04
N SER A 87 0.29 16.61 7.03
CA SER A 87 0.00 17.76 7.90
C SER A 87 -0.47 17.33 9.29
N GLU A 88 -0.60 18.28 10.21
CA GLU A 88 -1.18 18.04 11.54
C GLU A 88 -2.61 17.47 11.49
N GLU A 89 -3.35 17.72 10.42
CA GLU A 89 -4.71 17.19 10.21
C GLU A 89 -4.73 15.67 10.07
N MET A 90 -3.58 15.04 9.77
CA MET A 90 -3.42 13.60 9.60
C MET A 90 -2.80 12.91 10.82
N ARG A 91 -2.71 13.59 11.98
CA ARG A 91 -2.12 13.04 13.22
C ARG A 91 -2.79 11.76 13.75
N HIS A 92 -4.00 11.45 13.30
CA HIS A 92 -4.71 10.23 13.66
C HIS A 92 -4.22 8.99 12.89
N VAL A 93 -3.39 9.18 11.86
CA VAL A 93 -2.76 8.10 11.09
C VAL A 93 -1.27 8.05 11.38
N THR A 94 -0.78 6.89 11.81
CA THR A 94 0.65 6.63 11.89
C THR A 94 1.16 6.23 10.51
N VAL A 95 2.14 6.97 9.97
CA VAL A 95 2.78 6.63 8.69
C VAL A 95 4.28 6.50 8.90
N GLU A 96 4.82 5.34 8.51
CA GLU A 96 6.22 4.99 8.69
C GLU A 96 6.79 4.43 7.39
N ALA A 97 8.10 4.58 7.19
CA ALA A 97 8.83 3.87 6.15
C ALA A 97 9.82 2.89 6.80
N HIS A 98 9.93 1.67 6.26
CA HIS A 98 10.76 0.61 6.82
C HIS A 98 11.42 -0.22 5.72
N CYS A 99 12.60 -0.77 6.03
CA CYS A 99 13.26 -1.72 5.14
C CYS A 99 12.52 -3.06 5.14
N LEU A 100 12.17 -3.54 3.94
CA LEU A 100 11.60 -4.87 3.73
C LEU A 100 12.10 -5.47 2.42
N GLN A 101 12.88 -6.53 2.53
CA GLN A 101 13.20 -7.39 1.40
C GLN A 101 12.03 -8.35 1.13
N TRP A 102 11.65 -8.49 -0.14
CA TRP A 102 10.62 -9.45 -0.53
C TRP A 102 11.08 -10.90 -0.36
N VAL A 103 10.10 -11.77 -0.09
CA VAL A 103 10.27 -13.22 0.08
C VAL A 103 10.63 -13.88 -1.25
N THR A 104 11.90 -14.21 -1.46
CA THR A 104 12.38 -14.81 -2.72
C THR A 104 12.20 -16.33 -2.76
N ASP A 105 12.26 -17.00 -1.61
CA ASP A 105 12.11 -18.45 -1.48
C ASP A 105 11.00 -18.85 -0.50
N ALA A 106 10.60 -20.12 -0.51
CA ALA A 106 9.51 -20.61 0.34
C ALA A 106 9.91 -20.78 1.83
N SER A 107 11.21 -20.78 2.13
CA SER A 107 11.73 -20.87 3.50
C SER A 107 11.78 -19.50 4.20
N THR A 108 11.87 -18.43 3.44
CA THR A 108 11.94 -17.06 3.94
C THR A 108 10.53 -16.61 4.32
N MET A 109 10.38 -16.18 5.56
CA MET A 109 9.14 -15.59 6.06
C MET A 109 9.28 -14.06 6.07
N VAL A 110 8.16 -13.36 5.93
CA VAL A 110 8.13 -11.94 6.25
C VAL A 110 8.44 -11.75 7.75
N PRO A 111 9.09 -10.66 8.17
CA PRO A 111 9.38 -10.42 9.58
C PRO A 111 8.10 -10.43 10.44
N ASP A 112 8.19 -10.95 11.67
CA ASP A 112 7.06 -11.05 12.61
C ASP A 112 6.31 -9.72 12.78
N ALA A 113 7.01 -8.58 12.71
CA ALA A 113 6.43 -7.25 12.86
C ALA A 113 5.42 -6.87 11.77
N VAL A 114 5.47 -7.54 10.61
CA VAL A 114 4.60 -7.28 9.45
C VAL A 114 3.77 -8.49 9.04
N GLN A 115 4.03 -9.66 9.63
CA GLN A 115 3.31 -10.90 9.31
C GLN A 115 1.83 -10.80 9.68
N CYS A 116 0.95 -11.07 8.71
CA CYS A 116 -0.51 -11.05 8.85
C CYS A 116 -1.08 -9.80 9.55
N ALA A 117 -0.39 -8.65 9.43
CA ALA A 117 -0.70 -7.45 10.21
C ALA A 117 -1.60 -6.44 9.47
N PHE A 118 -1.83 -6.63 8.17
CA PHE A 118 -2.46 -5.64 7.30
C PHE A 118 -3.75 -6.15 6.67
N ASP A 119 -4.76 -5.28 6.63
CA ASP A 119 -6.01 -5.55 5.90
C ASP A 119 -5.91 -5.19 4.43
N THR A 120 -4.93 -4.36 4.07
CA THR A 120 -4.70 -3.89 2.72
C THR A 120 -3.20 -3.86 2.45
N VAL A 121 -2.78 -4.55 1.40
CA VAL A 121 -1.42 -4.44 0.85
C VAL A 121 -1.54 -3.82 -0.53
N ILE A 122 -0.71 -2.82 -0.83
CA ILE A 122 -0.62 -2.19 -2.13
C ILE A 122 0.77 -2.36 -2.71
N ALA A 123 0.87 -2.37 -4.04
CA ALA A 123 2.13 -2.28 -4.76
C ALA A 123 1.91 -1.51 -6.06
N THR A 124 2.77 -0.52 -6.34
CA THR A 124 2.63 0.34 -7.52
C THR A 124 3.88 0.36 -8.38
N ASP A 125 3.75 -0.08 -9.62
CA ASP A 125 4.81 -0.15 -10.63
C ASP A 125 6.10 -0.88 -10.19
N VAL A 126 5.92 -1.98 -9.47
CA VAL A 126 7.03 -2.73 -8.87
C VAL A 126 7.50 -3.95 -9.70
N ILE A 127 6.81 -4.27 -10.79
CA ILE A 127 7.11 -5.43 -11.64
C ILE A 127 7.97 -4.97 -12.82
N TYR A 128 9.28 -5.03 -12.66
CA TYR A 128 10.24 -4.67 -13.72
C TYR A 128 10.63 -5.86 -14.60
N ASP A 129 10.56 -7.07 -14.05
CA ASP A 129 10.77 -8.34 -14.72
C ASP A 129 9.75 -9.39 -14.23
N CYS A 130 9.55 -10.46 -15.00
CA CYS A 130 8.57 -11.49 -14.66
C CYS A 130 8.97 -12.33 -13.43
N GLY A 131 10.26 -12.38 -13.08
CA GLY A 131 10.77 -13.06 -11.90
C GLY A 131 10.32 -12.40 -10.59
N ALA A 132 10.00 -11.10 -10.62
CA ALA A 132 9.51 -10.35 -9.47
C ALA A 132 8.09 -10.73 -9.02
N VAL A 133 7.27 -11.35 -9.90
CA VAL A 133 5.86 -11.63 -9.64
C VAL A 133 5.66 -12.58 -8.46
N VAL A 134 6.40 -13.69 -8.44
CA VAL A 134 6.25 -14.71 -7.38
C VAL A 134 6.70 -14.18 -6.01
N PRO A 135 7.88 -13.54 -5.88
CA PRO A 135 8.30 -12.91 -4.62
C PRO A 135 7.33 -11.84 -4.12
N LEU A 136 6.79 -11.02 -5.01
CA LEU A 136 5.79 -10.00 -4.68
C LEU A 136 4.52 -10.64 -4.09
N LEU A 137 3.95 -11.63 -4.78
CA LEU A 137 2.72 -12.29 -4.33
C LEU A 137 2.91 -13.04 -3.01
N ARG A 138 4.06 -13.68 -2.80
CA ARG A 138 4.39 -14.33 -1.51
C ARG A 138 4.50 -13.31 -0.38
N SER A 139 5.19 -12.20 -0.62
CA SER A 139 5.35 -11.12 0.37
C SER A 139 4.00 -10.51 0.71
N ALA A 140 3.18 -10.20 -0.30
CA ALA A 140 1.83 -9.69 -0.09
C ALA A 140 0.97 -10.66 0.71
N HIS A 141 0.99 -11.95 0.37
CA HIS A 141 0.25 -12.98 1.09
C HIS A 141 0.69 -13.10 2.56
N GLY A 142 2.01 -13.08 2.83
CA GLY A 142 2.54 -13.16 4.19
C GLY A 142 2.21 -11.94 5.06
N CYS A 143 2.02 -10.77 4.46
CA CYS A 143 1.67 -9.54 5.18
C CYS A 143 0.16 -9.37 5.40
N LEU A 144 -0.69 -10.01 4.59
CA LEU A 144 -2.13 -9.87 4.67
C LEU A 144 -2.72 -10.71 5.80
N GLN A 145 -3.62 -10.10 6.58
CA GLN A 145 -4.51 -10.85 7.46
C GLN A 145 -5.57 -11.63 6.63
N ASP A 146 -6.26 -12.57 7.27
CA ASP A 146 -7.38 -13.27 6.67
C ASP A 146 -8.47 -12.32 6.17
N GLY A 147 -8.85 -12.47 4.89
CA GLY A 147 -9.83 -11.60 4.23
C GLY A 147 -9.30 -10.23 3.80
N GLY A 148 -8.00 -9.97 3.98
CA GLY A 148 -7.34 -8.76 3.48
C GLY A 148 -7.30 -8.70 1.95
N VAL A 149 -7.01 -7.51 1.42
CA VAL A 149 -6.99 -7.23 -0.02
C VAL A 149 -5.59 -6.84 -0.49
N PHE A 150 -5.13 -7.47 -1.56
CA PHE A 150 -3.96 -7.03 -2.30
C PHE A 150 -4.38 -6.18 -3.52
N VAL A 151 -3.82 -4.98 -3.64
CA VAL A 151 -4.02 -4.09 -4.80
C VAL A 151 -2.70 -3.90 -5.53
N LEU A 152 -2.63 -4.41 -6.76
CA LEU A 152 -1.50 -4.22 -7.65
C LEU A 152 -1.88 -3.20 -8.74
N SER A 153 -1.15 -2.09 -8.80
CA SER A 153 -1.19 -1.15 -9.92
C SER A 153 0.13 -1.26 -10.68
N HIS A 154 0.08 -1.52 -11.98
CA HIS A 154 1.29 -1.65 -12.79
C HIS A 154 1.05 -1.10 -14.19
N VAL A 155 2.07 -0.44 -14.73
CA VAL A 155 2.10 0.00 -16.12
C VAL A 155 2.86 -1.06 -16.91
N PRO A 156 2.21 -1.82 -17.81
CA PRO A 156 2.89 -2.80 -18.63
C PRO A 156 4.03 -2.13 -19.41
N ARG A 157 5.27 -2.50 -19.07
CA ARG A 157 6.43 -2.12 -19.87
C ARG A 157 6.48 -3.12 -21.02
N ALA A 158 6.40 -2.64 -22.26
CA ALA A 158 6.61 -3.50 -23.42
C ALA A 158 7.96 -4.17 -23.23
N ALA A 159 7.96 -5.50 -23.08
CA ALA A 159 9.18 -6.27 -22.95
C ALA A 159 10.01 -5.97 -24.20
N LEU A 160 11.10 -5.21 -24.04
CA LEU A 160 12.14 -5.24 -25.05
C LEU A 160 12.56 -6.71 -25.11
N PRO A 161 12.57 -7.34 -26.30
CA PRO A 161 12.99 -8.72 -26.40
C PRO A 161 14.32 -8.85 -25.68
N CYS A 162 14.42 -9.77 -24.73
CA CYS A 162 15.71 -10.14 -24.16
C CYS A 162 16.57 -10.51 -25.37
N ASP A 163 17.63 -9.74 -25.66
CA ASP A 163 18.57 -10.11 -26.71
C ASP A 163 19.13 -11.48 -26.34
N GLU A 164 18.62 -12.54 -26.95
CA GLU A 164 19.03 -13.94 -26.74
C GLU A 164 20.48 -14.20 -27.23
N GLY A 165 21.31 -13.17 -27.41
CA GLY A 165 22.55 -13.25 -28.17
C GLY A 165 23.81 -12.57 -27.61
N ASN A 166 23.73 -11.70 -26.59
CA ASN A 166 24.96 -11.09 -26.06
C ASN A 166 25.55 -11.91 -24.90
N VAL A 167 26.20 -13.01 -25.28
CA VAL A 167 27.24 -13.63 -24.46
C VAL A 167 28.41 -12.62 -24.40
N TYR A 168 28.46 -11.82 -23.33
CA TYR A 168 29.66 -11.08 -23.00
C TYR A 168 30.74 -12.10 -22.60
N THR A 169 31.55 -12.53 -23.56
CA THR A 169 32.83 -13.16 -23.27
C THR A 169 33.75 -12.10 -22.67
N THR A 170 34.16 -12.34 -21.43
CA THR A 170 35.19 -11.64 -20.65
C THR A 170 36.52 -11.49 -21.39
#